data_AF-S0JRA7-F1
#
_entry.id   AF-S0JRA7-F1
#
_cell.length_a   1.000
_cell.length_b   1.000
_cell.length_c   1.000
_cell.angle_alpha   90.00
_cell.angle_beta   90.00
_cell.angle_gamma   90.00
#
_symmetry.space_group_name_H-M   'P 1'
#
loop_
_entity.id
_entity.type
_entity.pdbx_description
1 polymer ?
#
loop_
_entity_poly.entity_id
_entity_poly.type
_entity_poly.pdbx_seq_one_letter_code
_entity_poly.pdbx_strand_id
1 'polypeptide(L)'
;MEYNLIIPGALPNLNDYIAAERTNRHKGAKMKADSGNIVAAAIRQCMKGVRIDSPVFMEYTWIEPSRRRDKDNISSFGRKVIQDALVQCGVLKDDGWKHVVGFSDRFKVDKENPRIEVLIKEV
;
A
#
# COMPACT_ATOMS: atom_id res chain seq x y z
N MET A 1 -4.93 5.37 -18.53
CA MET A 1 -6.16 5.22 -17.72
C MET A 1 -5.81 5.42 -16.25
N GLU A 2 -6.75 5.86 -15.42
CA GLU A 2 -6.51 6.12 -14.00
C GLU A 2 -7.47 5.33 -13.11
N TYR A 3 -6.96 4.80 -11.99
CA TYR A 3 -7.73 4.02 -11.04
C TYR A 3 -7.44 4.47 -9.60
N ASN A 4 -8.48 4.51 -8.77
CA ASN A 4 -8.38 4.93 -7.38
C ASN A 4 -8.61 3.76 -6.42
N LEU A 5 -7.64 3.54 -5.53
CA LEU A 5 -7.72 2.63 -4.41
C LEU A 5 -7.70 3.43 -3.10
N ILE A 6 -8.69 3.20 -2.24
CA ILE A 6 -8.77 3.82 -0.92
C ILE A 6 -8.68 2.71 0.13
N ILE A 7 -7.65 2.75 0.95
CA ILE A 7 -7.44 1.81 2.06
C ILE A 7 -7.79 2.54 3.35
N PRO A 8 -8.82 2.09 4.10
CA PRO A 8 -9.22 2.75 5.34
C PRO A 8 -8.17 2.53 6.44
N GLY A 9 -7.96 3.57 7.26
CA GLY A 9 -6.99 3.54 8.36
C GLY A 9 -5.54 3.69 7.90
N ALA A 10 -4.63 3.43 8.82
CA ALA A 10 -3.20 3.46 8.58
C ALA A 10 -2.60 2.06 8.74
N LEU A 11 -1.65 1.72 7.88
CA LEU A 11 -0.89 0.47 8.01
C LEU A 11 0.21 0.61 9.08
N PRO A 12 0.73 -0.51 9.63
CA PRO A 12 1.96 -0.52 10.41
C PRO A 12 3.09 0.19 9.66
N ASN A 13 4.01 0.81 10.41
CA ASN A 13 5.17 1.45 9.81
C ASN A 13 6.33 0.45 9.66
N LEU A 14 7.41 0.86 8.98
CA LEU A 14 8.59 0.03 8.77
C LEU A 14 9.25 -0.41 10.08
N ASN A 15 9.37 0.46 11.08
CA ASN A 15 9.93 0.12 12.38
C ASN A 15 9.08 -0.93 13.12
N ASP A 16 7.74 -0.86 13.02
CA ASP A 16 6.84 -1.87 13.59
C ASP A 16 7.12 -3.25 12.97
N TYR A 17 7.31 -3.29 11.65
CA TYR A 17 7.66 -4.51 10.92
C TYR A 17 9.05 -5.04 11.28
N ILE A 18 10.08 -4.19 11.33
CA ILE A 18 11.43 -4.58 11.74
C ILE A 18 11.42 -5.14 13.16
N ALA A 19 10.70 -4.50 14.09
CA ALA A 19 10.58 -4.98 15.47
C ALA A 19 9.86 -6.34 15.53
N ALA A 20 8.83 -6.55 14.71
CA ALA A 20 8.14 -7.83 14.61
C ALA A 20 9.06 -8.94 14.08
N GLU A 21 9.78 -8.68 13.00
CA GLU A 21 10.78 -9.61 12.42
C GLU A 21 11.88 -9.96 13.43
N ARG A 22 12.41 -8.97 14.16
CA ARG A 22 13.42 -9.17 15.22
C ARG A 22 12.89 -9.95 16.42
N THR A 23 11.59 -9.91 16.67
CA THR A 23 10.98 -10.71 17.74
C THR A 23 10.88 -12.18 17.31
N ASN A 24 10.27 -12.42 16.14
CA ASN A 24 10.08 -13.76 15.58
C ASN A 24 9.63 -13.64 14.12
N ARG A 25 10.25 -14.38 13.20
CA ARG A 25 9.85 -14.49 11.77
C ARG A 25 8.36 -14.73 11.56
N HIS A 26 7.70 -15.50 12.44
CA HIS A 26 6.27 -15.77 12.34
C HIS A 26 5.41 -14.54 12.66
N LYS A 27 5.89 -13.67 13.56
CA LYS A 27 5.22 -12.42 13.92
C LYS A 27 5.29 -11.41 12.79
N GLY A 28 6.47 -11.27 12.16
CA GLY A 28 6.63 -10.41 10.99
C GLY A 28 5.83 -10.92 9.78
N ALA A 29 5.89 -12.22 9.48
CA ALA A 29 5.06 -12.84 8.45
C ALA A 29 3.56 -12.64 8.69
N LYS A 30 3.10 -12.79 9.94
CA LYS A 30 1.71 -12.52 10.31
C LYS A 30 1.33 -11.06 10.11
N MET A 31 2.16 -10.11 10.54
CA MET A 31 1.91 -8.67 10.34
C MET A 31 1.79 -8.32 8.85
N LYS A 32 2.67 -8.89 8.01
CA LYS A 32 2.60 -8.71 6.56
C LYS A 32 1.31 -9.29 5.98
N ALA A 33 0.93 -10.50 6.39
CA ALA A 33 -0.30 -11.14 5.93
C ALA A 33 -1.56 -10.37 6.36
N ASP A 34 -1.64 -9.95 7.63
CA ASP A 34 -2.76 -9.19 8.17
C ASP A 34 -2.91 -7.84 7.45
N SER A 35 -1.78 -7.15 7.20
CA SER A 35 -1.76 -5.89 6.42
C SER A 35 -2.17 -6.11 4.95
N GLY A 36 -1.67 -7.18 4.32
CA GLY A 36 -2.04 -7.56 2.96
C GLY A 36 -3.53 -7.88 2.82
N ASN A 37 -4.12 -8.55 3.82
CA ASN A 37 -5.55 -8.85 3.85
C ASN A 37 -6.42 -7.58 3.89
N ILE A 38 -6.01 -6.56 4.66
CA ILE A 38 -6.69 -5.25 4.71
C ILE A 38 -6.66 -4.60 3.33
N VAL A 39 -5.49 -4.55 2.69
CA VAL A 39 -5.37 -3.95 1.36
C VAL A 39 -6.14 -4.75 0.31
N ALA A 40 -6.08 -6.08 0.35
CA ALA A 40 -6.84 -6.94 -0.56
C ALA A 40 -8.35 -6.76 -0.43
N ALA A 41 -8.86 -6.51 0.79
CA ALA A 41 -10.27 -6.16 0.99
C ALA A 41 -10.63 -4.83 0.31
N ALA A 42 -9.80 -3.80 0.49
CA ALA A 42 -9.96 -2.50 -0.17
C ALA A 42 -9.91 -2.62 -1.71
N ILE A 43 -8.97 -3.40 -2.25
CA ILE A 43 -8.85 -3.66 -3.70
C ILE A 43 -10.15 -4.30 -4.24
N ARG A 44 -10.67 -5.33 -3.56
CA ARG A 44 -11.91 -6.00 -4.00
C ARG A 44 -13.12 -5.06 -3.99
N GLN A 45 -13.12 -4.06 -3.12
CA GLN A 45 -14.18 -3.05 -3.04
C GLN A 45 -14.03 -1.96 -4.11
N CYS A 46 -12.83 -1.40 -4.27
CA CYS A 46 -12.59 -0.24 -5.15
C CYS A 46 -12.34 -0.62 -6.62
N MET A 47 -11.78 -1.81 -6.88
CA MET A 47 -11.21 -2.18 -8.18
C MET A 47 -11.78 -3.51 -8.70
N LYS A 48 -13.07 -3.75 -8.47
CA LYS A 48 -13.73 -5.00 -8.87
C LYS A 48 -13.66 -5.20 -10.40
N GLY A 49 -13.03 -6.28 -10.83
CA GLY A 49 -12.89 -6.64 -12.25
C GLY A 49 -11.81 -5.87 -13.00
N VAL A 50 -11.06 -4.99 -12.35
CA VAL A 50 -9.94 -4.27 -12.96
C VAL A 50 -8.76 -5.21 -13.14
N ARG A 51 -8.18 -5.20 -14.35
CA ARG A 51 -6.91 -5.84 -14.69
C ARG A 51 -6.13 -4.87 -15.56
N ILE A 52 -4.87 -4.63 -15.19
CA ILE A 52 -4.01 -3.66 -15.85
C ILE A 52 -2.82 -4.41 -16.45
N ASP A 53 -2.73 -4.40 -17.77
CA ASP A 53 -1.63 -5.03 -18.52
C ASP A 53 -0.52 -4.02 -18.88
N SER A 54 -0.83 -2.72 -18.91
CA SER A 54 0.10 -1.63 -19.18
C SER A 54 1.01 -1.33 -17.97
N PRO A 55 2.24 -0.82 -18.16
CA PRO A 55 3.04 -0.30 -17.07
C PRO A 55 2.33 0.86 -16.34
N VAL A 56 2.53 0.98 -15.03
CA VAL A 56 1.86 1.98 -14.19
C VAL A 56 2.83 2.87 -13.42
N PHE A 57 2.40 4.11 -13.19
CA PHE A 57 2.97 5.02 -12.20
C PHE A 57 2.00 5.14 -11.01
N MET A 58 2.52 4.98 -9.79
CA MET A 58 1.71 4.93 -8.56
C MET A 58 1.84 6.21 -7.75
N GLU A 59 0.74 6.91 -7.48
CA GLU A 59 0.73 8.10 -6.61
C GLU A 59 0.08 7.78 -5.28
N TYR A 60 0.88 7.73 -4.21
CA TYR A 60 0.42 7.46 -2.85
C TYR A 60 0.18 8.77 -2.11
N THR A 61 -0.98 8.89 -1.47
CA THR A 61 -1.23 9.91 -0.45
C THR A 61 -1.50 9.22 0.88
N TRP A 62 -0.54 9.35 1.80
CA TRP A 62 -0.60 8.82 3.15
C TRP A 62 -1.28 9.84 4.06
N ILE A 63 -2.51 9.53 4.52
CA ILE A 63 -3.25 10.40 5.44
C ILE A 63 -3.19 9.79 6.84
N GLU A 64 -2.33 10.38 7.66
CA GLU A 64 -2.03 9.89 9.01
C GLU A 64 -2.89 10.56 10.09
N PRO A 65 -3.18 9.89 11.22
CA PRO A 65 -3.91 10.52 12.32
C PRO A 65 -3.07 11.56 13.08
N SER A 66 -1.75 11.54 12.95
CA SER A 66 -0.82 12.50 13.58
C SER A 66 0.53 12.54 12.86
N ARG A 67 1.38 13.52 13.21
CA ARG A 67 2.74 13.68 12.64
C ARG A 67 3.83 12.93 13.43
N ARG A 68 3.47 11.91 14.21
CA ARG A 68 4.42 11.20 15.09
C ARG A 68 5.36 10.25 14.34
N ARG A 69 4.97 9.79 13.15
CA ARG A 69 5.74 8.85 12.34
C ARG A 69 6.41 9.60 11.19
N ASP A 70 7.67 9.25 10.92
CA ASP A 70 8.43 9.82 9.81
C ASP A 70 7.92 9.29 8.46
N LYS A 71 8.09 10.11 7.41
CA LYS A 71 7.50 9.87 6.08
C LYS A 71 7.96 8.57 5.43
N ASP A 72 9.25 8.29 5.48
CA ASP A 72 9.86 7.07 4.96
C ASP A 72 9.43 5.83 5.78
N ASN A 73 9.31 6.00 7.09
CA ASN A 73 8.82 4.95 7.99
C ASN A 73 7.35 4.58 7.68
N ILE A 74 6.53 5.58 7.34
CA ILE A 74 5.14 5.36 6.89
C ILE A 74 5.09 4.65 5.53
N SER A 75 5.78 5.20 4.51
CA SER A 75 5.55 4.76 3.12
C SER A 75 6.27 3.45 2.76
N SER A 76 7.41 3.14 3.38
CA SER A 76 8.25 2.03 2.92
C SER A 76 7.56 0.67 3.06
N PHE A 77 7.03 0.35 4.25
CA PHE A 77 6.30 -0.90 4.46
C PHE A 77 4.98 -0.91 3.70
N GLY A 78 4.24 0.21 3.76
CA GLY A 78 2.95 0.34 3.11
C GLY A 78 3.02 0.12 1.59
N ARG A 79 3.96 0.75 0.87
CA ARG A 79 4.13 0.55 -0.58
C ARG A 79 4.33 -0.92 -0.92
N LYS A 80 5.18 -1.62 -0.16
CA LYS A 80 5.46 -3.04 -0.42
C LYS A 80 4.21 -3.89 -0.24
N VAL A 81 3.48 -3.69 0.87
CA VAL A 81 2.24 -4.43 1.13
C VAL A 81 1.19 -4.15 0.06
N ILE A 82 1.04 -2.90 -0.37
CA ILE A 82 0.04 -2.51 -1.37
C ILE A 82 0.35 -3.11 -2.74
N GLN A 83 1.61 -3.02 -3.19
CA GLN A 83 2.03 -3.60 -4.46
C GLN A 83 1.89 -5.13 -4.46
N ASP A 84 2.35 -5.82 -3.40
CA ASP A 84 2.17 -7.27 -3.24
C ASP A 84 0.67 -7.65 -3.32
N ALA A 85 -0.21 -6.88 -2.66
CA ALA A 85 -1.65 -7.13 -2.66
C ALA A 85 -2.31 -6.88 -4.02
N LEU A 86 -1.88 -5.86 -4.77
CA LEU A 86 -2.37 -5.60 -6.14
C LEU A 86 -2.05 -6.76 -7.08
N VAL A 87 -0.85 -7.33 -6.95
CA VAL A 87 -0.46 -8.54 -7.72
C VAL A 87 -1.26 -9.75 -7.26
N GLN A 88 -1.35 -9.99 -5.95
CA GLN A 88 -2.11 -11.12 -5.39
C GLN A 88 -3.60 -11.07 -5.77
N CYS A 89 -4.19 -9.87 -5.86
CA CYS A 89 -5.57 -9.67 -6.28
C CYS A 89 -5.77 -9.73 -7.81
N GLY A 90 -4.69 -9.84 -8.59
CA GLY A 90 -4.73 -9.91 -10.06
C GLY A 90 -5.06 -8.57 -10.73
N VAL A 91 -4.89 -7.44 -10.03
CA VAL A 91 -5.02 -6.10 -10.63
C VAL A 91 -3.78 -5.79 -11.46
N LEU A 92 -2.60 -6.08 -10.91
CA LEU A 92 -1.32 -6.01 -11.61
C LEU A 92 -0.79 -7.41 -11.87
N LYS A 93 -0.04 -7.58 -12.96
CA LYS A 93 0.62 -8.86 -13.26
C LYS A 93 1.85 -9.12 -12.38
N ASP A 94 2.58 -8.07 -12.04
CA ASP A 94 3.82 -8.08 -11.23
C ASP A 94 4.08 -6.64 -10.69
N ASP A 95 4.93 -6.47 -9.68
CA ASP A 95 5.36 -5.17 -9.13
C ASP A 95 6.78 -4.75 -9.59
N GLY A 96 7.44 -5.57 -10.42
CA GLY A 96 8.77 -5.29 -10.96
C GLY A 96 8.84 -4.18 -12.01
N TRP A 97 10.07 -3.84 -12.42
CA TRP A 97 10.42 -2.72 -13.33
C TRP A 97 9.61 -2.61 -14.62
N LYS A 98 9.11 -3.72 -15.16
CA LYS A 98 8.30 -3.73 -16.39
C LYS A 98 6.86 -3.25 -16.18
N HIS A 99 6.35 -3.35 -14.96
CA HIS A 99 4.95 -3.12 -14.64
C HIS A 99 4.76 -1.90 -13.75
N VAL A 100 5.74 -1.57 -12.90
CA VAL A 100 5.73 -0.34 -12.10
C VAL A 100 6.92 0.52 -12.50
N VAL A 101 6.67 1.58 -13.28
CA VAL A 101 7.74 2.45 -13.80
C VAL A 101 8.20 3.49 -12.79
N GLY A 102 7.39 3.74 -11.76
CA GLY A 102 7.72 4.69 -10.71
C GLY A 102 6.58 4.88 -9.71
N PHE A 103 6.89 5.63 -8.66
CA PHE A 103 5.93 6.02 -7.66
C PHE A 103 6.27 7.37 -7.05
N SER A 104 5.28 8.01 -6.42
CA SER A 104 5.46 9.21 -5.62
C SER A 104 4.68 9.13 -4.31
N ASP A 105 5.19 9.80 -3.29
CA ASP A 105 4.58 9.83 -1.96
C ASP A 105 4.20 11.27 -1.56
N ARG A 106 2.96 11.47 -1.14
CA ARG A 106 2.45 12.68 -0.48
C ARG A 106 1.96 12.33 0.91
N PHE A 107 2.07 13.28 1.84
CA PHE A 107 1.72 13.06 3.24
C PHE A 107 0.78 14.15 3.71
N LYS A 108 -0.33 13.74 4.34
CA LYS A 108 -1.33 14.62 4.96
C LYS A 108 -1.65 14.11 6.36
N VAL A 109 -2.33 14.94 7.13
CA VAL A 109 -2.80 14.58 8.46
C VAL A 109 -4.30 14.80 8.52
N ASP A 110 -5.02 13.77 8.95
CA ASP A 110 -6.45 13.80 9.22
C ASP A 110 -6.69 12.88 10.41
N LYS A 111 -7.00 13.48 11.56
CA LYS A 111 -7.19 12.74 12.81
C LYS A 111 -8.49 11.92 12.79
N GLU A 112 -9.50 12.40 12.06
CA GLU A 112 -10.85 11.82 12.08
C GLU A 112 -10.99 10.72 11.03
N ASN A 113 -10.33 10.87 9.88
CA ASN A 113 -10.41 9.92 8.78
C ASN A 113 -9.03 9.55 8.19
N PRO A 114 -8.17 8.86 8.95
CA PRO A 114 -6.91 8.35 8.44
C PRO A 114 -7.17 7.28 7.37
N ARG A 115 -6.41 7.34 6.28
CA ARG A 115 -6.55 6.45 5.12
C ARG A 115 -5.32 6.55 4.22
N ILE A 116 -5.20 5.62 3.29
CA ILE A 116 -4.21 5.68 2.22
C ILE A 116 -4.98 5.76 0.90
N GLU A 117 -4.70 6.79 0.12
CA GLU A 117 -5.23 6.95 -1.23
C GLU A 117 -4.12 6.61 -2.23
N VAL A 118 -4.43 5.73 -3.19
CA VAL A 118 -3.49 5.31 -4.22
C VAL A 118 -4.12 5.54 -5.58
N LEU A 119 -3.55 6.44 -6.34
CA LEU A 119 -3.92 6.71 -7.74
C LEU A 119 -2.96 5.95 -8.65
N ILE A 120 -3.49 5.00 -9.40
CA ILE A 120 -2.75 4.11 -10.31
C ILE A 120 -2.96 4.63 -11.73
N LYS A 121 -1.88 5.04 -12.40
CA LYS A 121 -1.93 5.61 -13.75
C LYS A 121 -1.21 4.70 -14.73
N GLU A 122 -1.90 4.22 -15.75
CA GLU A 122 -1.24 3.56 -16.89
C GLU A 122 -0.41 4.58 -17.69
N VAL A 123 0.75 4.13 -18.18
CA VAL A 123 1.73 4.90 -18.95
C VAL A 123 1.72 4.53 -20.42
#